data_AF-A0A7C7QL32-F1
#
_entry.id   AF-A0A7C7QL32-F1
#
_cell.length_a   1.000
_cell.length_b   1.000
_cell.length_c   1.000
_cell.angle_alpha   90.00
_cell.angle_beta   90.00
_cell.angle_gamma   90.00
#
_symmetry.space_group_name_H-M   'P 1'
#
loop_
_entity.id
_entity.type
_entity.pdbx_description
1 polymer ?
#
loop_
_entity_poly.entity_id
_entity_poly.type
_entity_poly.pdbx_seq_one_letter_code
_entity_poly.pdbx_strand_id
1 'polypeptide(L)'
;MGKLTFEPVWFDSLGAKSSCTLVCTPDISVLIDPGVAVMQPSFPASWAKKLYWGVQGMRAIKRAGRKADAVVISHYHYDHFTDFDRELYEGK
;
A
#
# COMPACT_ATOMS: atom_id res chain seq x y z
N MET A 1 -3.34 27.68 5.40
CA MET A 1 -4.07 26.57 6.04
C MET A 1 -3.79 25.34 5.21
N GLY A 2 -3.01 24.37 5.70
CA GLY A 2 -2.73 23.15 4.95
C GLY A 2 -4.01 22.32 4.81
N LYS A 3 -4.15 21.58 3.71
CA LYS A 3 -5.36 20.83 3.39
C LYS A 3 -5.13 19.35 3.69
N LEU A 4 -6.11 18.72 4.34
CA LEU A 4 -6.20 17.25 4.47
C LEU A 4 -6.35 16.62 3.08
N THR A 5 -5.55 15.63 2.77
CA THR A 5 -5.61 14.88 1.50
C THR A 5 -5.59 13.38 1.76
N PHE A 6 -6.25 12.65 0.87
CA PHE A 6 -6.34 11.20 0.88
C PHE A 6 -5.94 10.69 -0.50
N GLU A 7 -4.91 9.85 -0.56
CA GLU A 7 -4.44 9.19 -1.78
C GLU A 7 -4.66 7.68 -1.62
N PRO A 8 -5.63 7.08 -2.34
CA PRO A 8 -5.76 5.64 -2.46
C PRO A 8 -4.56 5.08 -3.25
N VAL A 9 -3.55 4.56 -2.55
CA VAL A 9 -2.25 4.18 -3.16
C VAL A 9 -2.39 2.91 -3.99
N TRP A 10 -2.99 1.87 -3.42
CA TRP A 10 -3.28 0.64 -4.14
C TRP A 10 -4.46 -0.11 -3.53
N PHE A 11 -5.31 -0.68 -4.39
CA PHE A 11 -6.55 -1.38 -4.02
C PHE A 11 -6.82 -2.55 -4.96
N ASP A 12 -7.72 -3.44 -4.54
CA ASP A 12 -8.20 -4.58 -5.32
C ASP A 12 -8.61 -4.22 -6.76
N SER A 13 -9.22 -3.04 -6.95
CA SER A 13 -9.63 -2.53 -8.26
C SER A 13 -8.46 -2.28 -9.23
N LEU A 14 -7.22 -2.21 -8.72
CA LEU A 14 -5.99 -2.03 -9.50
C LEU A 14 -5.25 -3.36 -9.78
N GLY A 15 -5.87 -4.50 -9.45
CA GLY A 15 -5.38 -5.82 -9.88
C GLY A 15 -4.48 -6.55 -8.89
N ALA A 16 -4.36 -6.07 -7.66
CA ALA A 16 -3.75 -6.79 -6.54
C ALA A 16 -4.53 -6.50 -5.25
N LYS A 17 -4.62 -7.48 -4.35
CA LYS A 17 -5.29 -7.31 -3.05
C LYS A 17 -4.53 -6.28 -2.23
N SER A 18 -5.18 -5.20 -1.82
CA SER A 18 -4.59 -4.14 -1.01
C SER A 18 -5.65 -3.18 -0.49
N SER A 19 -5.33 -2.47 0.58
CA SER A 19 -6.14 -1.36 1.09
C SER A 19 -5.27 -0.15 1.47
N CYS A 20 -4.17 0.06 0.74
CA CYS A 20 -3.16 1.04 1.11
C CYS A 20 -3.62 2.47 0.81
N THR A 21 -3.62 3.33 1.85
CA THR A 21 -4.02 4.74 1.75
C THR A 21 -2.97 5.63 2.39
N LEU A 22 -2.56 6.69 1.69
CA LEU A 22 -1.75 7.76 2.26
C LEU A 22 -2.67 8.92 2.65
N VAL A 23 -2.62 9.30 3.92
CA VAL A 23 -3.36 10.45 4.46
C VAL A 23 -2.36 11.53 4.84
N CYS A 24 -2.42 12.68 4.19
CA CYS A 24 -1.54 13.81 4.54
C CYS A 24 -2.36 14.93 5.17
N THR A 25 -1.89 15.37 6.34
CA THR A 25 -2.36 16.56 7.05
C THR A 25 -1.27 17.65 6.98
N PRO A 26 -1.50 18.87 7.50
CA PRO A 26 -0.45 19.88 7.61
C PRO A 26 0.72 19.46 8.53
N ASP A 27 0.47 18.57 9.49
CA ASP A 27 1.40 18.26 10.58
C ASP A 27 2.03 16.87 10.47
N ILE A 28 1.29 15.92 9.87
CA ILE A 28 1.71 14.52 9.75
C ILE A 28 1.15 13.86 8.49
N SER A 29 1.95 12.98 7.89
CA SER A 29 1.55 12.05 6.83
C SER A 29 1.52 10.62 7.34
N VAL A 30 0.42 9.90 7.15
CA VAL A 30 0.21 8.55 7.67
C VAL A 30 -0.06 7.59 6.51
N LEU A 31 0.75 6.53 6.42
CA LEU A 31 0.51 5.42 5.49
C LEU A 31 -0.26 4.30 6.21
N ILE A 32 -1.47 4.02 5.76
CA ILE A 32 -2.33 3.00 6.34
C ILE A 32 -2.26 1.76 5.45
N ASP A 33 -2.07 0.60 6.08
CA ASP A 33 -2.10 -0.74 5.49
C ASP A 33 -1.21 -0.91 4.25
N PRO A 34 0.12 -0.79 4.38
CA PRO A 34 1.07 -0.86 3.26
C PRO A 34 1.29 -2.29 2.74
N GLY A 35 0.25 -3.14 2.66
CA GLY A 35 0.34 -4.49 2.14
C GLY A 35 -0.11 -4.62 0.69
N VAL A 36 0.37 -5.67 0.01
CA VAL A 36 -0.09 -6.05 -1.33
C VAL A 36 0.06 -7.54 -1.54
N ALA A 37 -1.00 -8.20 -1.99
CA ALA A 37 -0.99 -9.61 -2.35
C ALA A 37 -1.53 -9.87 -3.76
N VAL A 38 -1.04 -10.93 -4.39
CA VAL A 38 -1.49 -11.33 -5.73
C VAL A 38 -2.96 -11.76 -5.68
N MET A 39 -3.72 -11.41 -6.71
CA MET A 39 -5.13 -11.80 -6.83
C MET A 39 -5.33 -13.33 -6.85
N GLN A 40 -6.46 -13.79 -6.30
CA GLN A 40 -6.83 -15.21 -6.29
C GLN A 40 -6.84 -15.85 -7.69
N PRO A 41 -6.67 -17.18 -7.80
CA PRO A 41 -6.66 -17.88 -9.08
C PRO A 41 -7.89 -17.60 -9.97
N SER A 42 -9.08 -17.49 -9.38
CA SER A 42 -10.33 -17.20 -10.08
C SER A 42 -10.48 -15.77 -10.62
N PHE A 43 -9.62 -14.84 -10.22
CA PHE A 43 -9.65 -13.47 -10.76
C PHE A 43 -9.40 -13.48 -12.28
N PRO A 44 -10.21 -12.80 -13.10
CA PRO A 44 -10.22 -12.93 -14.57
C PRO A 44 -9.07 -12.18 -15.24
N ALA A 45 -7.83 -12.57 -14.93
CA ALA A 45 -6.62 -12.08 -15.56
C ALA A 45 -5.59 -13.21 -15.69
N SER A 46 -4.66 -13.06 -16.64
CA SER A 46 -3.55 -13.99 -16.75
C SER A 46 -2.66 -13.93 -15.50
N TRP A 47 -1.98 -15.04 -15.19
CA TRP A 47 -1.03 -15.09 -14.07
C TRP A 47 0.03 -13.99 -14.15
N ALA A 48 0.55 -13.74 -15.36
CA ALA A 48 1.52 -12.68 -15.62
C ALA A 48 0.97 -11.27 -15.27
N LYS A 49 -0.30 -10.98 -15.57
CA LYS A 49 -0.92 -9.70 -15.19
C LYS A 49 -1.05 -9.56 -13.67
N LYS A 50 -1.48 -10.63 -12.98
CA LYS A 50 -1.62 -10.61 -11.51
C LYS A 50 -0.28 -10.35 -10.82
N LEU A 51 0.79 -11.01 -11.27
CA LEU A 51 2.15 -10.76 -10.78
C LEU A 51 2.61 -9.32 -11.09
N TYR A 52 2.39 -8.86 -12.33
CA TYR A 52 2.75 -7.51 -12.75
C TYR A 52 2.09 -6.46 -11.85
N TRP A 53 0.78 -6.56 -11.61
CA TRP A 53 0.07 -5.63 -10.73
C TRP A 53 0.55 -5.69 -9.29
N GLY A 54 0.86 -6.87 -8.75
CA GLY A 54 1.47 -7.00 -7.43
C GLY A 54 2.79 -6.23 -7.31
N VAL A 55 3.67 -6.34 -8.32
CA VAL A 55 4.92 -5.58 -8.38
C VAL A 55 4.66 -4.07 -8.50
N GLN A 56 3.68 -3.64 -9.31
CA GLN A 56 3.34 -2.22 -9.42
C GLN A 56 2.78 -1.68 -8.10
N GLY A 57 1.94 -2.44 -7.41
CA GLY A 57 1.40 -2.09 -6.11
C GLY A 57 2.50 -1.92 -5.07
N MET A 58 3.42 -2.87 -4.96
CA MET A 58 4.55 -2.76 -4.03
C MET A 58 5.41 -1.53 -4.32
N ARG A 59 5.65 -1.23 -5.61
CA ARG A 59 6.38 -0.01 -6.01
C ARG A 59 5.63 1.27 -5.65
N ALA A 60 4.30 1.29 -5.77
CA ALA A 60 3.48 2.43 -5.37
C ALA A 60 3.50 2.63 -3.85
N ILE A 61 3.34 1.55 -3.09
CA ILE A 61 3.39 1.54 -1.63
C ILE A 61 4.75 2.07 -1.12
N LYS A 62 5.88 1.56 -1.64
CA LYS A 62 7.22 2.07 -1.29
C LYS A 62 7.42 3.55 -1.64
N ARG A 63 6.86 4.03 -2.75
CA ARG A 63 6.88 5.47 -3.10
C ARG A 63 6.05 6.29 -2.12
N ALA A 64 4.91 5.79 -1.66
CA ALA A 64 4.08 6.46 -0.67
C ALA A 64 4.73 6.44 0.73
N GLY A 65 5.35 5.33 1.14
CA GLY A 65 6.05 5.20 2.43
C GLY A 65 7.20 6.17 2.61
N ARG A 66 7.90 6.53 1.53
CA ARG A 66 8.90 7.61 1.56
C ARG A 66 8.33 8.99 1.91
N LYS A 67 7.04 9.22 1.72
CA LYS A 67 6.35 10.48 2.05
C LYS A 67 5.67 10.44 3.42
N ALA A 68 5.52 9.27 4.02
CA ALA A 68 4.80 9.10 5.27
C ALA A 68 5.73 9.35 6.46
N ASP A 69 5.21 9.92 7.54
CA ASP A 69 5.91 10.08 8.81
C ASP A 69 5.65 8.91 9.75
N ALA A 70 4.45 8.32 9.66
CA ALA A 70 4.04 7.15 10.45
C ALA A 70 3.35 6.09 9.58
N VAL A 71 3.38 4.83 10.05
CA VAL A 71 2.71 3.70 9.41
C VAL A 71 1.69 3.09 10.37
N VAL A 72 0.48 2.84 9.88
CA VAL A 72 -0.57 2.13 10.62
C VAL A 72 -0.86 0.80 9.93
N ILE A 73 -0.86 -0.27 10.70
CA ILE A 73 -1.29 -1.60 10.24
C ILE A 73 -2.55 -1.96 11.03
N SER A 74 -3.66 -2.17 10.32
CA SER A 74 -4.93 -2.56 10.93
C SER A 74 -4.90 -4.00 11.42
N HIS A 75 -4.30 -4.93 10.65
CA HIS A 75 -4.13 -6.34 11.00
C HIS A 75 -3.09 -7.04 10.09
N TYR A 76 -2.73 -8.29 10.43
CA TYR A 76 -1.61 -9.00 9.82
C TYR A 76 -2.01 -10.00 8.71
N HIS A 77 -2.72 -9.53 7.69
CA HIS A 77 -2.82 -10.22 6.41
C HIS A 77 -1.90 -9.56 5.37
N TYR A 78 -1.30 -10.33 4.47
CA TYR A 78 -0.26 -9.83 3.54
C TYR A 78 -0.72 -8.72 2.57
N ASP A 79 -2.02 -8.48 2.44
CA ASP A 79 -2.63 -7.36 1.72
C ASP A 79 -2.76 -6.09 2.58
N HIS A 80 -2.41 -6.13 3.87
CA HIS A 80 -2.37 -5.00 4.81
C HIS A 80 -0.99 -4.72 5.40
N PHE A 81 -0.07 -5.69 5.40
CA PHE A 81 1.32 -5.49 5.82
C PHE A 81 2.32 -6.16 4.88
N THR A 82 3.60 -5.83 5.02
CA THR A 82 4.73 -6.53 4.37
C THR A 82 5.61 -7.19 5.42
N ASP A 83 6.55 -8.06 5.02
CA ASP A 83 7.51 -8.73 5.93
C ASP A 83 8.54 -7.76 6.56
N PHE A 84 8.06 -6.72 7.23
CA PHE A 84 8.83 -5.68 7.90
C PHE A 84 9.97 -5.11 7.04
N ASP A 85 9.64 -4.77 5.79
CA ASP A 85 10.55 -4.08 4.87
C ASP A 85 11.10 -2.80 5.50
N ARG A 86 12.42 -2.76 5.70
CA ARG A 86 13.11 -1.62 6.33
C ARG A 86 12.80 -0.28 5.66
N GLU A 87 12.62 -0.26 4.33
CA GLU A 87 12.30 0.98 3.59
C GLU A 87 10.94 1.55 4.01
N LEU A 88 10.00 0.69 4.44
CA LEU A 88 8.66 1.10 4.85
C LEU A 88 8.57 1.47 6.33
N TYR A 89 9.30 0.79 7.22
CA TYR A 89 9.07 0.90 8.66
C TYR A 89 10.19 1.58 9.45
N GLU A 90 11.42 1.62 8.94
CA GLU A 90 12.55 2.16 9.71
C GLU A 90 12.40 3.67 9.91
N GLY A 91 12.37 4.11 11.18
CA GLY A 91 12.24 5.51 11.55
C GLY A 91 10.84 6.12 11.32
N LYS A 92 9.81 5.28 11.22
CA LYS A 92 8.40 5.65 11.25
C LYS A 92 7.75 5.41 12.60
#